data_AF-A0A357Z562-F1
#
_entry.id   AF-A0A357Z562-F1
#
_cell.length_a   1.000
_cell.length_b   1.000
_cell.length_c   1.000
_cell.angle_alpha   90.00
_cell.angle_beta   90.00
_cell.angle_gamma   90.00
#
_symmetry.space_group_name_H-M   'P 1'
#
loop_
_entity.id
_entity.type
_entity.pdbx_description
1 polymer ?
#
loop_
_entity_poly.entity_id
_entity_poly.type
_entity_poly.pdbx_seq_one_letter_code
_entity_poly.pdbx_strand_id
1 'polypeptide(L)'
;DSGGFQVFSLAKTRKITEEGVNFRFDMDGRQELLSPEKSIDIQANLGSDIALILDSFPGYPYEYQKSEESVALTKRWAERAIKQHKKIMSHGKTVNPGQKLWGIVQGANFTELREQSARGMVELGFPGFAIGGVAVGESPEEMLKAVDKAVPYLPAEAPRHLLGVGKPQDIVEA
;
A
#
# COMPACT_ATOMS: atom_id res chain seq x y z
N ASP A 1 1.39 8.85 -1.57
CA ASP A 1 1.47 7.46 -2.08
C ASP A 1 2.89 6.93 -1.91
N SER A 2 3.11 5.62 -2.08
CA SER A 2 4.41 4.96 -1.89
C SER A 2 5.19 4.71 -3.19
N GLY A 3 4.59 5.02 -4.35
CA GLY A 3 5.12 4.71 -5.68
C GLY A 3 4.86 3.29 -6.18
N GLY A 4 4.35 2.37 -5.35
CA GLY A 4 4.16 0.95 -5.72
C GLY A 4 3.24 0.76 -6.94
N PHE A 5 2.11 1.48 -6.97
CA PHE A 5 1.18 1.43 -8.10
C PHE A 5 1.77 2.02 -9.38
N GLN A 6 2.51 3.13 -9.31
CA GLN A 6 3.14 3.73 -10.49
C GLN A 6 4.21 2.83 -11.09
N VAL A 7 5.00 2.13 -10.25
CA VAL A 7 5.93 1.10 -10.75
C VAL A 7 5.16 -0.05 -11.39
N PHE A 8 3.97 -0.41 -10.87
CA PHE A 8 3.09 -1.39 -11.50
C PHE A 8 2.49 -0.90 -12.83
N SER A 9 2.07 0.36 -12.95
CA SER A 9 1.34 0.84 -14.13
C SER A 9 2.27 1.33 -15.25
N LEU A 10 3.44 1.89 -14.91
CA LEU A 10 4.32 2.57 -15.87
C LEU A 10 5.51 1.71 -16.30
N ALA A 11 6.00 0.78 -15.47
CA ALA A 11 7.13 -0.04 -15.85
C ALA A 11 6.69 -1.28 -16.63
N LYS A 12 6.99 -1.28 -17.95
CA LYS A 12 6.80 -2.45 -18.83
C LYS A 12 7.56 -3.69 -18.35
N THR A 13 8.71 -3.46 -17.71
CA THR A 13 9.54 -4.51 -17.14
C THR A 13 9.69 -4.26 -15.65
N ARG A 14 8.99 -5.07 -14.85
CA ARG A 14 9.09 -5.05 -13.39
C ARG A 14 9.23 -6.46 -12.84
N LYS A 15 9.92 -6.58 -11.70
CA LYS A 15 10.03 -7.82 -10.94
C LYS A 15 9.86 -7.50 -9.46
N ILE A 16 8.79 -8.05 -8.88
CA ILE A 16 8.54 -8.01 -7.44
C ILE A 16 9.36 -9.13 -6.81
N THR A 17 10.13 -8.82 -5.77
CA THR A 17 10.90 -9.77 -4.96
C THR A 17 10.67 -9.49 -3.47
N GLU A 18 11.25 -10.29 -2.58
CA GLU A 18 11.22 -9.96 -1.15
C GLU A 18 11.87 -8.60 -0.86
N GLU A 19 12.89 -8.22 -1.62
CA GLU A 19 13.66 -6.99 -1.39
C GLU A 19 12.87 -5.71 -1.71
N GLY A 20 12.04 -5.75 -2.75
CA GLY A 20 11.30 -4.61 -3.27
C GLY A 20 10.81 -4.84 -4.70
N VAL A 21 10.56 -3.75 -5.42
CA VAL A 21 10.22 -3.79 -6.84
C VAL A 21 11.39 -3.33 -7.68
N ASN A 22 11.94 -4.23 -8.49
CA ASN A 22 12.91 -3.90 -9.52
C ASN A 22 12.17 -3.43 -10.76
N PHE A 23 12.57 -2.30 -11.33
CA PHE A 23 11.97 -1.76 -12.54
C PHE A 23 13.01 -1.08 -13.42
N ARG A 24 12.64 -0.88 -14.68
CA ARG A 24 13.45 -0.18 -15.67
C ARG A 24 12.71 1.06 -16.14
N PHE A 25 13.39 2.19 -16.20
CA PHE A 25 12.83 3.41 -16.79
C PHE A 25 12.72 3.27 -18.31
N ASP A 26 11.59 3.68 -18.86
CA ASP A 26 11.34 3.62 -20.30
C ASP A 26 12.16 4.65 -21.08
N MET A 27 12.54 5.78 -20.46
CA MET A 27 13.25 6.87 -21.14
C MET A 27 14.73 6.58 -21.41
N ASP A 28 15.45 5.98 -20.44
CA ASP A 28 16.91 5.79 -20.49
C ASP A 28 17.35 4.34 -20.26
N GLY A 29 16.41 3.43 -19.96
CA GLY A 29 16.71 2.02 -19.71
C GLY A 29 17.41 1.74 -18.37
N ARG A 30 17.58 2.75 -17.50
CA ARG A 30 18.21 2.57 -16.18
C ARG A 30 17.34 1.67 -15.30
N GLN A 31 18.00 0.77 -14.57
CA GLN A 31 17.36 -0.11 -13.60
C GLN A 31 17.44 0.49 -12.21
N GLU A 32 16.34 0.41 -11.48
CA GLU A 32 16.26 0.81 -10.08
C GLU A 32 15.49 -0.24 -9.27
N LEU A 33 15.82 -0.30 -7.99
CA LEU A 33 15.06 -0.99 -6.98
C LEU A 33 14.34 0.03 -6.11
N LEU A 34 13.02 -0.12 -5.97
CA LEU A 34 12.22 0.53 -4.93
C LEU A 34 11.94 -0.47 -3.82
N SER A 35 12.70 -0.38 -2.72
CA SER A 35 12.44 -1.17 -1.51
C SER A 35 11.52 -0.42 -0.54
N PRO A 36 10.90 -1.11 0.44
CA PRO A 36 10.18 -0.46 1.54
C PRO A 36 10.99 0.64 2.22
N GLU A 37 12.27 0.40 2.52
CA GLU A 37 13.14 1.39 3.17
C GLU A 37 13.35 2.61 2.28
N LYS A 38 13.67 2.40 0.99
CA LYS A 38 13.91 3.49 0.04
C LYS A 38 12.63 4.31 -0.18
N SER A 39 11.46 3.67 -0.21
CA SER A 39 10.17 4.37 -0.31
C SER A 39 9.93 5.28 0.90
N ILE A 40 10.25 4.82 2.11
CA ILE A 40 10.15 5.64 3.33
C ILE A 40 11.18 6.77 3.34
N ASP A 41 12.43 6.51 2.94
CA ASP A 41 13.47 7.54 2.83
C ASP A 41 13.06 8.66 1.86
N ILE A 42 12.52 8.29 0.70
CA ILE A 42 12.03 9.26 -0.29
C ILE A 42 10.89 10.11 0.30
N GLN A 43 9.88 9.49 0.90
CA GLN A 43 8.73 10.20 1.48
C GLN A 43 9.16 11.13 2.64
N ALA A 44 10.10 10.70 3.48
CA ALA A 44 10.64 11.51 4.56
C ALA A 44 11.48 12.70 4.07
N ASN A 45 12.20 12.54 2.95
CA ASN A 45 12.97 13.62 2.31
C ASN A 45 12.06 14.62 1.58
N LEU A 46 10.93 14.15 1.04
CA LEU A 46 9.89 15.02 0.48
C LEU A 46 9.12 15.78 1.57
N GLY A 47 9.18 15.32 2.83
CA GLY A 47 8.52 15.97 3.97
C GLY A 47 7.01 15.75 4.02
N SER A 48 6.50 14.65 3.46
CA SER A 48 5.05 14.39 3.45
C SER A 48 4.47 14.32 4.86
N ASP A 49 3.25 14.81 5.07
CA ASP A 49 2.55 14.68 6.36
C ASP A 49 2.09 13.25 6.61
N ILE A 50 1.69 12.55 5.55
CA ILE A 50 1.29 11.15 5.56
C ILE A 50 2.19 10.40 4.57
N ALA A 51 2.92 9.42 5.08
CA ALA A 51 3.62 8.43 4.29
C ALA A 51 2.78 7.16 4.21
N LEU A 52 2.82 6.47 3.07
CA LEU A 52 2.21 5.15 2.89
C LEU A 52 3.30 4.10 2.75
N ILE A 53 3.07 2.92 3.32
CA ILE A 53 3.96 1.77 3.09
C ILE A 53 4.02 1.40 1.61
N LEU A 54 5.14 0.83 1.19
CA LEU A 54 5.18 0.12 -0.08
C LEU A 54 4.39 -1.19 0.04
N ASP A 55 3.55 -1.47 -0.94
CA ASP A 55 2.70 -2.66 -0.99
C ASP A 55 2.90 -3.45 -2.29
N SER A 56 2.47 -4.71 -2.26
CA SER A 56 2.41 -5.57 -3.44
C SER A 56 0.97 -5.61 -3.96
N PHE A 57 0.82 -5.60 -5.28
CA PHE A 57 -0.48 -5.75 -5.94
C PHE A 57 -0.40 -6.92 -6.95
N PRO A 58 -1.26 -7.94 -6.83
CA PRO A 58 -1.17 -9.15 -7.65
C PRO A 58 -1.63 -8.96 -9.10
N GLY A 59 -2.27 -7.83 -9.43
CA GLY A 59 -2.90 -7.60 -10.74
C GLY A 59 -4.37 -7.99 -10.78
N TYR A 60 -5.06 -7.55 -11.84
CA TYR A 60 -6.42 -7.94 -12.18
C TYR A 60 -6.42 -8.69 -13.54
N PRO A 61 -7.19 -9.78 -13.72
CA PRO A 61 -8.13 -10.40 -12.76
C PRO A 61 -7.42 -11.07 -11.57
N TYR A 62 -8.15 -11.17 -10.45
CA TYR A 62 -7.59 -11.66 -9.19
C TYR A 62 -7.50 -13.20 -9.15
N GLU A 63 -6.34 -13.70 -8.73
CA GLU A 63 -6.13 -15.11 -8.38
C GLU A 63 -5.88 -15.21 -6.88
N TYR A 64 -6.56 -16.15 -6.21
CA TYR A 64 -6.49 -16.29 -4.74
C TYR A 64 -5.05 -16.47 -4.25
N GLN A 65 -4.32 -17.44 -4.82
CA GLN A 65 -2.95 -17.76 -4.39
C GLN A 65 -1.99 -16.56 -4.57
N LYS A 66 -2.05 -15.87 -5.71
CA LYS A 66 -1.24 -14.65 -5.94
C LYS A 66 -1.63 -13.52 -4.98
N SER A 67 -2.91 -13.39 -4.67
CA SER A 67 -3.41 -12.39 -3.73
C SER A 67 -2.96 -12.67 -2.30
N GLU A 68 -2.95 -13.95 -1.89
CA GLU A 68 -2.44 -14.39 -0.60
C GLU A 68 -0.94 -14.12 -0.46
N GLU A 69 -0.16 -14.47 -1.47
CA GLU A 69 1.28 -14.17 -1.53
C GLU A 69 1.55 -12.67 -1.43
N SER A 70 0.73 -11.87 -2.13
CA SER A 70 0.82 -10.41 -2.14
C SER A 70 0.46 -9.78 -0.79
N VAL A 71 -0.57 -10.27 -0.11
CA VAL A 71 -0.93 -9.86 1.27
C VAL A 71 0.21 -10.19 2.23
N ALA A 72 0.75 -11.40 2.16
CA ALA A 72 1.85 -11.82 3.03
C ALA A 72 3.12 -10.98 2.80
N LEU A 73 3.46 -10.69 1.53
CA LEU A 73 4.59 -9.83 1.18
C LEU A 73 4.38 -8.40 1.67
N THR A 74 3.17 -7.85 1.49
CA THR A 74 2.80 -6.51 1.96
C THR A 74 2.97 -6.38 3.48
N LYS A 75 2.58 -7.40 4.26
CA LYS A 75 2.81 -7.41 5.72
C LYS A 75 4.30 -7.34 6.07
N ARG A 76 5.15 -8.16 5.42
CA ARG A 76 6.61 -8.15 5.64
C ARG A 76 7.24 -6.81 5.25
N TRP A 77 6.78 -6.21 4.16
CA TRP A 77 7.20 -4.86 3.74
C TRP A 77 6.74 -3.77 4.71
N ALA A 78 5.54 -3.87 5.27
CA ALA A 78 5.03 -2.97 6.29
C ALA A 78 5.91 -2.96 7.55
N GLU A 79 6.32 -4.14 8.03
CA GLU A 79 7.23 -4.27 9.18
C GLU A 79 8.58 -3.58 8.93
N ARG A 80 9.13 -3.72 7.72
CA ARG A 80 10.36 -3.05 7.30
C ARG A 80 10.20 -1.54 7.22
N ALA A 81 9.09 -1.08 6.64
CA ALA A 81 8.75 0.34 6.56
C ALA A 81 8.62 0.98 7.95
N ILE A 82 7.99 0.30 8.92
CA ILE A 82 7.90 0.77 10.31
C ILE A 82 9.29 0.94 10.93
N LYS A 83 10.17 -0.06 10.77
CA LYS A 83 11.54 0.00 11.31
C LYS A 83 12.30 1.19 10.73
N GLN A 84 12.22 1.40 9.41
CA GLN A 84 12.90 2.52 8.77
C GLN A 84 12.30 3.87 9.18
N HIS A 85 10.97 4.00 9.21
CA HIS A 85 10.31 5.24 9.63
C HIS A 85 10.69 5.62 11.06
N LYS A 86 10.63 4.67 12.01
CA LYS A 86 11.07 4.90 13.40
C LYS A 86 12.52 5.36 13.47
N LYS A 87 13.41 4.74 12.70
CA LYS A 87 14.82 5.12 12.62
C LYS A 87 14.97 6.55 12.10
N ILE A 88 14.28 6.95 11.05
CA ILE A 88 14.38 8.32 10.52
C ILE A 88 13.90 9.34 11.55
N MET A 89 12.72 9.10 12.13
CA MET A 89 12.11 10.00 13.11
C MET A 89 12.98 10.18 14.36
N SER A 90 13.66 9.12 14.82
CA SER A 90 14.54 9.21 15.99
C SER A 90 15.83 10.00 15.75
N HIS A 91 16.33 10.06 14.51
CA HIS A 91 17.57 10.78 14.19
C HIS A 91 17.37 12.28 13.93
N GLY A 92 16.12 12.76 13.86
CA GLY A 92 15.80 14.19 13.71
C GLY A 92 16.22 14.82 12.37
N LYS A 93 16.58 14.01 11.37
CA LYS A 93 17.06 14.47 10.03
C LYS A 93 15.99 14.39 8.93
N THR A 94 14.72 14.31 9.29
CA THR A 94 13.62 14.38 8.32
C THR A 94 13.18 15.82 8.13
N VAL A 95 12.69 16.13 6.92
CA VAL A 95 12.07 17.42 6.62
C VAL A 95 10.81 17.65 7.47
N ASN A 96 10.06 16.60 7.79
CA ASN A 96 8.85 16.68 8.60
C ASN A 96 8.87 15.66 9.76
N PRO A 97 9.23 16.08 10.99
CA PRO A 97 9.24 15.20 12.15
C PRO A 97 7.83 14.79 12.63
N GLY A 98 6.78 15.42 12.10
CA GLY A 98 5.39 15.09 12.40
C GLY A 98 4.77 14.00 11.50
N GLN A 99 5.52 13.53 10.49
CA GLN A 99 5.05 12.57 9.49
C GLN A 99 4.41 11.33 10.14
N LYS A 100 3.26 10.91 9.61
CA LYS A 100 2.55 9.69 10.01
C LYS A 100 2.72 8.63 8.93
N LEU A 101 3.18 7.45 9.30
CA LEU A 101 3.19 6.30 8.41
C LEU A 101 1.86 5.56 8.50
N TRP A 102 1.20 5.31 7.37
CA TRP A 102 -0.07 4.59 7.27
C TRP A 102 0.14 3.23 6.59
N GLY A 103 -0.67 2.24 7.02
CA GLY A 103 -0.68 0.90 6.43
C GLY A 103 -1.56 0.84 5.18
N ILE A 104 -1.37 -0.18 4.35
CA ILE A 104 -2.23 -0.46 3.19
C ILE A 104 -2.81 -1.87 3.35
N VAL A 105 -4.14 -1.96 3.29
CA VAL A 105 -4.88 -3.22 3.27
C VAL A 105 -5.03 -3.70 1.83
N GLN A 106 -4.56 -4.91 1.58
CA GLN A 106 -4.68 -5.65 0.33
C GLN A 106 -5.64 -6.84 0.51
N GLY A 107 -5.77 -7.70 -0.51
CA GLY A 107 -6.59 -8.90 -0.45
C GLY A 107 -7.62 -9.06 -1.57
N ALA A 108 -7.56 -8.20 -2.60
CA ALA A 108 -8.45 -8.26 -3.75
C ALA A 108 -9.94 -8.27 -3.33
N ASN A 109 -10.76 -9.15 -3.88
CA ASN A 109 -12.17 -9.35 -3.50
C ASN A 109 -12.38 -10.55 -2.55
N PHE A 110 -11.31 -11.15 -2.01
CA PHE A 110 -11.40 -12.31 -1.12
C PHE A 110 -11.56 -11.87 0.34
N THR A 111 -12.59 -12.39 1.00
CA THR A 111 -12.98 -11.95 2.36
C THR A 111 -11.91 -12.29 3.38
N GLU A 112 -11.40 -13.51 3.31
CA GLU A 112 -10.41 -14.06 4.23
C GLU A 112 -9.10 -13.29 4.16
N LEU A 113 -8.68 -12.93 2.93
CA LEU A 113 -7.45 -12.16 2.70
C LEU A 113 -7.60 -10.70 3.13
N ARG A 114 -8.78 -10.10 2.94
CA ARG A 114 -9.07 -8.73 3.41
C ARG A 114 -9.07 -8.66 4.93
N GLU A 115 -9.72 -9.62 5.60
CA GLU A 115 -9.68 -9.75 7.06
C GLU A 115 -8.24 -9.92 7.56
N GLN A 116 -7.50 -10.87 6.99
CA GLN A 116 -6.11 -11.14 7.35
C GLN A 116 -5.23 -9.91 7.19
N SER A 117 -5.36 -9.21 6.06
CA SER A 117 -4.59 -8.00 5.77
C SER A 117 -4.94 -6.86 6.73
N ALA A 118 -6.23 -6.60 6.96
CA ALA A 118 -6.70 -5.57 7.86
C ALA A 118 -6.22 -5.80 9.30
N ARG A 119 -6.45 -7.00 9.86
CA ARG A 119 -5.96 -7.37 11.19
C ARG A 119 -4.45 -7.25 11.29
N GLY A 120 -3.72 -7.71 10.27
CA GLY A 120 -2.27 -7.60 10.22
C GLY A 120 -1.77 -6.16 10.27
N MET A 121 -2.44 -5.22 9.59
CA MET A 121 -2.07 -3.80 9.67
C MET A 121 -2.42 -3.20 11.03
N VAL A 122 -3.54 -3.60 11.64
CA VAL A 122 -3.93 -3.14 12.99
C VAL A 122 -2.95 -3.61 14.05
N GLU A 123 -2.54 -4.89 14.01
CA GLU A 123 -1.52 -5.46 14.89
C GLU A 123 -0.19 -4.70 14.84
N LEU A 124 0.15 -4.16 13.67
CA LEU A 124 1.37 -3.36 13.48
C LEU A 124 1.27 -1.93 14.04
N GLY A 125 0.07 -1.48 14.44
CA GLY A 125 -0.14 -0.23 15.16
C GLY A 125 -0.10 1.03 14.29
N PHE A 126 -0.55 0.95 13.03
CA PHE A 126 -0.65 2.14 12.18
C PHE A 126 -1.75 3.11 12.67
N PRO A 127 -1.52 4.44 12.61
CA PRO A 127 -2.49 5.47 12.96
C PRO A 127 -3.57 5.71 11.90
N GLY A 128 -3.47 5.06 10.73
CA GLY A 128 -4.40 5.20 9.62
C GLY A 128 -4.18 4.12 8.57
N PHE A 129 -5.23 3.84 7.79
CA PHE A 129 -5.29 2.67 6.92
C PHE A 129 -5.79 3.05 5.53
N ALA A 130 -4.99 2.79 4.52
CA ALA A 130 -5.43 2.83 3.15
C ALA A 130 -6.02 1.48 2.73
N ILE A 131 -7.05 1.50 1.88
CA ILE A 131 -7.61 0.32 1.24
C ILE A 131 -7.13 0.32 -0.21
N GLY A 132 -6.20 -0.58 -0.52
CA GLY A 132 -5.54 -0.71 -1.83
C GLY A 132 -6.00 -1.92 -2.62
N GLY A 133 -5.47 -2.04 -3.84
CA GLY A 133 -5.83 -3.12 -4.77
C GLY A 133 -7.29 -3.05 -5.19
N VAL A 134 -7.80 -1.84 -5.36
CA VAL A 134 -9.15 -1.50 -5.82
C VAL A 134 -9.06 -0.36 -6.85
N ALA A 135 -10.12 -0.15 -7.63
CA ALA A 135 -10.16 0.76 -8.78
C ALA A 135 -9.10 0.44 -9.85
N VAL A 136 -8.86 -0.85 -10.11
CA VAL A 136 -7.80 -1.37 -10.99
C VAL A 136 -8.34 -2.10 -12.23
N GLY A 137 -9.66 -2.14 -12.40
CA GLY A 137 -10.34 -2.69 -13.57
C GLY A 137 -11.62 -3.48 -13.25
N GLU A 138 -11.89 -3.69 -11.96
CA GLU A 138 -13.10 -4.33 -11.45
C GLU A 138 -14.33 -3.42 -11.57
N SER A 139 -15.52 -4.00 -11.36
CA SER A 139 -16.76 -3.23 -11.29
C SER A 139 -16.87 -2.43 -9.98
N PRO A 140 -17.65 -1.32 -9.93
CA PRO A 140 -17.90 -0.58 -8.69
C PRO A 140 -18.46 -1.47 -7.56
N GLU A 141 -19.30 -2.45 -7.88
CA GLU A 141 -19.83 -3.41 -6.90
C GLU A 141 -18.73 -4.29 -6.29
N GLU A 142 -17.76 -4.73 -7.09
CA GLU A 142 -16.63 -5.53 -6.60
C GLU A 142 -15.67 -4.71 -5.74
N MET A 143 -15.46 -3.44 -6.11
CA MET A 143 -14.70 -2.47 -5.32
C MET A 143 -15.36 -2.26 -3.95
N LEU A 144 -16.67 -1.99 -3.90
CA LEU A 144 -17.40 -1.81 -2.64
C LEU A 144 -17.36 -3.07 -1.77
N LYS A 145 -17.51 -4.26 -2.37
CA LYS A 145 -17.35 -5.53 -1.65
C LYS A 145 -15.97 -5.66 -1.01
N ALA A 146 -14.91 -5.19 -1.66
CA ALA A 146 -13.56 -5.20 -1.07
C ALA A 146 -13.46 -4.25 0.14
N VAL A 147 -14.14 -3.10 0.09
CA VAL A 147 -14.25 -2.15 1.21
C VAL A 147 -15.01 -2.78 2.37
N ASP A 148 -16.20 -3.32 2.12
CA ASP A 148 -17.07 -3.96 3.12
C ASP A 148 -16.37 -5.12 3.85
N LYS A 149 -15.48 -5.82 3.16
CA LYS A 149 -14.71 -6.94 3.73
C LYS A 149 -13.51 -6.50 4.56
N ALA A 150 -12.99 -5.29 4.37
CA ALA A 150 -11.86 -4.76 5.13
C ALA A 150 -12.32 -3.96 6.36
N VAL A 151 -13.29 -3.09 6.17
CA VAL A 151 -13.72 -2.07 7.14
C VAL A 151 -14.09 -2.62 8.53
N PRO A 152 -14.80 -3.75 8.67
CA PRO A 152 -15.16 -4.30 9.99
C PRO A 152 -13.97 -4.65 10.89
N TYR A 153 -12.79 -4.82 10.31
CA TYR A 153 -11.57 -5.20 11.02
C TYR A 153 -10.61 -4.03 11.25
N LEU A 154 -11.00 -2.82 10.83
CA LEU A 154 -10.24 -1.59 11.06
C LEU A 154 -10.85 -0.79 12.22
N PRO A 155 -10.04 -0.14 13.07
CA PRO A 155 -10.54 0.70 14.15
C PRO A 155 -11.49 1.77 13.62
N ALA A 156 -12.56 2.06 14.36
CA ALA A 156 -13.61 2.98 13.93
C ALA A 156 -13.13 4.44 13.94
N GLU A 157 -12.24 4.76 14.86
CA GLU A 157 -11.63 6.07 15.09
C GLU A 157 -10.44 6.35 14.17
N ALA A 158 -9.88 5.31 13.54
CA ALA A 158 -8.75 5.47 12.63
C ALA A 158 -9.22 5.94 11.24
N PRO A 159 -8.56 6.94 10.64
CA PRO A 159 -8.89 7.37 9.29
C PRO A 159 -8.64 6.25 8.29
N ARG A 160 -9.55 6.17 7.31
CA ARG A 160 -9.56 5.17 6.25
C ARG A 160 -9.49 5.90 4.90
N HIS A 161 -8.56 5.48 4.04
CA HIS A 161 -8.38 6.10 2.73
C HIS A 161 -8.56 5.07 1.62
N LEU A 162 -9.63 5.20 0.85
CA LEU A 162 -9.85 4.39 -0.34
C LEU A 162 -8.95 4.90 -1.49
N LEU A 163 -8.02 4.06 -1.96
CA LEU A 163 -7.04 4.47 -2.96
C LEU A 163 -7.61 4.38 -4.37
N GLY A 164 -7.41 5.43 -5.18
CA GLY A 164 -7.71 5.41 -6.63
C GLY A 164 -9.18 5.63 -7.00
N VAL A 165 -10.07 5.83 -6.02
CA VAL A 165 -11.50 6.10 -6.25
C VAL A 165 -11.76 7.60 -6.30
N GLY A 166 -12.58 8.03 -7.26
CA GLY A 166 -12.79 9.46 -7.48
C GLY A 166 -14.06 9.88 -8.22
N LYS A 167 -14.89 8.96 -8.72
CA LYS A 167 -16.18 9.37 -9.30
C LYS A 167 -17.11 9.83 -8.18
N PRO A 168 -17.95 10.86 -8.40
CA PRO A 168 -18.84 11.35 -7.34
C PRO A 168 -19.77 10.28 -6.74
N GLN A 169 -20.27 9.36 -7.56
CA GLN A 169 -21.13 8.27 -7.10
C GLN A 169 -20.37 7.30 -6.18
N ASP A 170 -19.21 6.83 -6.63
CA ASP A 170 -18.33 5.95 -5.85
C ASP A 170 -17.89 6.58 -4.51
N ILE A 171 -17.69 7.90 -4.46
CA ILE A 171 -17.35 8.64 -3.22
C ILE A 171 -18.53 8.67 -2.23
N VAL A 172 -19.76 8.77 -2.72
CA VAL A 172 -20.97 8.79 -1.88
C VAL A 172 -21.28 7.40 -1.34
N GLU A 173 -20.96 6.35 -2.11
CA GLU A 173 -21.23 4.96 -1.74
C GLU A 173 -20.18 4.37 -0.78
N ALA A 174 -18.92 4.84 -0.83
CA ALA A 174 -17.80 4.36 -0.01
C ALA A 174 -17.80 4.90 1.43
#